data_AF-A0A3C0NF59-F1
#
_entry.id   AF-A0A3C0NF59-F1
#
_cell.length_a   1.000
_cell.length_b   1.000
_cell.length_c   1.000
_cell.angle_alpha   90.00
_cell.angle_beta   90.00
_cell.angle_gamma   90.00
#
_symmetry.space_group_name_H-M   'P 1'
#
loop_
_entity.id
_entity.type
_entity.pdbx_description
1 polymer ?
#
loop_
_entity_poly.entity_id
_entity_poly.type
_entity_poly.pdbx_seq_one_letter_code
_entity_poly.pdbx_strand_id
1 'polypeptide(L)'
;MTNAGIEVIELNGKPGQVWGNVVIPASGKTRFRLTGDMIQASSRLFFGLEKKQIYTRIQSVDSVELVEGRQWWLLWLGIPLLSVVGIGLILIIAFLLIKRRWLVIYSQNAVLILFYESDDTERASQFSQIILDQARQLNNPSPLVMRD
;
A
#
# COMPACT_ATOMS: atom_id res chain seq x y z
N MET A 1 -17.92 30.64 3.04
CA MET A 1 -17.37 29.43 3.70
C MET A 1 -16.85 28.51 2.61
N THR A 2 -15.62 28.74 2.19
CA THR A 2 -14.98 28.00 1.10
C THR A 2 -14.49 26.67 1.65
N ASN A 3 -15.09 25.57 1.18
CA ASN A 3 -14.54 24.22 1.33
C ASN A 3 -13.11 24.25 0.78
N ALA A 4 -12.11 24.20 1.66
CA ALA A 4 -10.76 23.88 1.27
C ALA A 4 -10.81 22.48 0.66
N GLY A 5 -10.83 22.40 -0.67
CA GLY A 5 -10.76 21.14 -1.38
C GLY A 5 -9.47 20.46 -0.96
N ILE A 6 -9.58 19.43 -0.12
CA ILE A 6 -8.49 18.48 0.05
C ILE A 6 -8.27 17.94 -1.36
N GLU A 7 -7.13 18.31 -1.95
CA GLU A 7 -6.70 17.76 -3.24
C GLU A 7 -6.80 16.25 -3.10
N VAL A 8 -7.63 15.62 -3.92
CA VAL A 8 -7.88 14.19 -3.82
C VAL A 8 -6.60 13.50 -4.29
N ILE A 9 -5.73 13.15 -3.34
CA ILE A 9 -4.51 12.44 -3.67
C ILE A 9 -4.89 10.98 -3.87
N GLU A 10 -4.66 10.54 -5.10
CA GLU A 10 -4.86 9.16 -5.52
C GLU A 10 -3.51 8.52 -5.81
N LEU A 11 -3.29 7.34 -5.26
CA LEU A 11 -2.14 6.51 -5.57
C LEU A 11 -2.62 5.27 -6.31
N ASN A 12 -2.04 4.98 -7.47
CA ASN A 12 -2.38 3.81 -8.27
C ASN A 12 -1.22 2.82 -8.24
N GLY A 13 -1.55 1.53 -8.33
CA GLY A 13 -0.55 0.49 -8.30
C GLY A 13 -1.11 -0.91 -8.47
N LYS A 14 -0.31 -1.90 -8.12
CA LYS A 14 -0.77 -3.29 -8.02
C LYS A 14 -1.15 -3.60 -6.57
N PRO A 15 -2.22 -4.38 -6.36
CA PRO A 15 -2.55 -4.86 -5.02
C PRO A 15 -1.39 -5.69 -4.48
N GLY A 16 -1.08 -5.55 -3.19
CA GLY A 16 -0.22 -6.48 -2.48
C GLY A 16 -1.02 -7.41 -1.57
N GLN A 17 -0.44 -8.57 -1.29
CA GLN A 17 -0.96 -9.53 -0.32
C GLN A 17 0.21 -10.05 0.52
N VAL A 18 -0.10 -10.43 1.76
CA VAL A 18 0.86 -11.09 2.65
C VAL A 18 0.62 -12.60 2.56
N TRP A 19 1.66 -13.35 2.26
CA TRP A 19 1.67 -14.81 2.34
C TRP A 19 2.74 -15.24 3.35
N GLY A 20 2.30 -15.71 4.52
CA GLY A 20 3.19 -15.94 5.66
C GLY A 20 3.80 -14.62 6.15
N ASN A 21 5.12 -14.49 6.03
CA ASN A 21 5.88 -13.28 6.33
C ASN A 21 6.36 -12.51 5.08
N VAL A 22 5.92 -12.90 3.88
CA VAL A 22 6.37 -12.32 2.61
C VAL A 22 5.26 -11.51 1.96
N VAL A 23 5.60 -10.30 1.51
CA VAL A 23 4.70 -9.46 0.71
C VAL A 23 4.87 -9.81 -0.78
N ILE A 24 3.75 -10.14 -1.43
CA ILE A 24 3.71 -10.50 -2.84
C ILE A 24 2.75 -9.59 -3.60
N PRO A 25 3.07 -9.18 -4.85
CA PRO A 25 2.10 -8.49 -5.69
C PRO A 25 1.02 -9.47 -6.14
N ALA A 26 -0.24 -9.08 -6.00
CA ALA A 26 -1.36 -9.75 -6.62
C ALA A 26 -1.60 -9.22 -8.04
N SER A 27 -2.14 -10.08 -8.90
CA SER A 27 -2.54 -9.71 -10.26
C SER A 27 -3.75 -8.78 -10.21
N GLY A 28 -3.60 -7.56 -10.75
CA GLY A 28 -4.69 -6.59 -10.77
C GLY A 28 -4.23 -5.13 -10.80
N LYS A 29 -5.18 -4.24 -10.58
CA LYS A 29 -4.95 -2.81 -10.36
C LYS A 29 -5.65 -2.39 -9.08
N THR A 30 -4.96 -1.59 -8.27
CA THR A 30 -5.46 -1.03 -7.03
C THR A 30 -5.26 0.47 -7.02
N ARG A 31 -6.23 1.17 -6.46
CA ARG A 31 -6.18 2.60 -6.21
C ARG A 31 -6.44 2.87 -4.74
N PHE A 32 -5.55 3.62 -4.10
CA PHE A 32 -5.79 4.22 -2.81
C PHE A 32 -6.20 5.67 -3.02
N ARG A 33 -7.25 6.09 -2.33
CA ARG A 33 -7.79 7.45 -2.39
C ARG A 33 -8.14 7.91 -0.98
N LEU A 34 -7.77 9.14 -0.67
CA LEU A 34 -8.26 9.82 0.53
C LEU A 34 -9.58 10.51 0.21
N THR A 35 -10.61 10.19 0.98
CA THR A 35 -11.94 10.79 0.86
C THR A 35 -12.41 11.20 2.25
N GLY A 36 -12.20 12.46 2.61
CA GLY A 36 -12.53 12.97 3.95
C GLY A 36 -11.68 12.31 5.02
N ASP A 37 -12.33 11.58 5.93
CA ASP A 37 -11.74 10.86 7.06
C ASP A 37 -11.44 9.37 6.75
N MET A 38 -11.61 8.95 5.49
CA MET A 38 -11.44 7.56 5.07
C MET A 38 -10.41 7.38 3.96
N ILE A 39 -9.66 6.29 4.08
CA ILE A 39 -8.83 5.70 3.04
C ILE A 39 -9.68 4.67 2.30
N GLN A 40 -9.87 4.90 1.00
CA GLN A 40 -10.60 4.00 0.12
C GLN A 40 -9.60 3.23 -0.75
N ALA A 41 -9.51 1.92 -0.52
CA ALA A 41 -8.73 1.02 -1.36
C ALA A 41 -9.66 0.27 -2.32
N SER A 42 -9.62 0.64 -3.59
CA SER A 42 -10.40 0.00 -4.66
C SER A 42 -9.50 -0.86 -5.52
N SER A 43 -9.76 -2.16 -5.53
CA SER A 43 -8.95 -3.16 -6.22
C SER A 43 -9.79 -3.94 -7.24
N ARG A 44 -9.23 -4.12 -8.43
CA ARG A 44 -9.72 -5.07 -9.45
C ARG A 44 -8.68 -6.17 -9.58
N LEU A 45 -8.99 -7.32 -9.00
CA LEU A 45 -8.14 -8.50 -8.90
C LEU A 45 -8.42 -9.49 -10.04
N PHE A 46 -7.49 -10.41 -10.29
CA PHE A 46 -7.64 -11.50 -11.27
C PHE A 46 -8.17 -11.03 -12.63
N PHE A 47 -7.47 -10.10 -13.27
CA PHE A 47 -7.86 -9.52 -14.57
C PHE A 47 -9.27 -8.89 -14.59
N GLY A 48 -9.78 -8.45 -13.44
CA GLY A 48 -11.06 -7.77 -13.30
C GLY A 48 -12.23 -8.69 -12.92
N LEU A 49 -11.98 -9.98 -12.68
CA LEU A 49 -12.99 -10.94 -12.23
C LEU A 49 -13.43 -10.71 -10.79
N GLU A 50 -12.56 -10.12 -9.97
CA GLU A 50 -12.87 -9.81 -8.58
C GLU A 50 -12.74 -8.30 -8.33
N LYS A 51 -13.76 -7.73 -7.69
CA LYS A 51 -13.77 -6.34 -7.24
C LYS A 51 -13.75 -6.35 -5.72
N LYS A 52 -12.74 -5.73 -5.13
CA LYS A 52 -12.61 -5.57 -3.69
C LYS A 52 -12.50 -4.10 -3.36
N GLN A 53 -13.35 -3.63 -2.44
CA GLN A 53 -13.31 -2.27 -1.93
C GLN A 53 -13.15 -2.34 -0.42
N ILE A 54 -12.16 -1.63 0.12
CA ILE A 54 -11.91 -1.55 1.55
C ILE A 54 -11.97 -0.08 1.95
N TYR A 55 -12.77 0.20 2.96
CA TYR A 55 -12.91 1.52 3.54
C TYR A 55 -12.28 1.47 4.93
N THR A 56 -11.19 2.20 5.11
CA THR A 56 -10.46 2.25 6.37
C THR A 56 -10.52 3.67 6.90
N ARG A 57 -10.94 3.86 8.15
CA ARG A 57 -10.93 5.19 8.76
C ARG A 57 -9.49 5.60 9.05
N ILE A 58 -9.15 6.86 8.80
CA ILE A 58 -7.79 7.37 9.01
C ILE A 58 -7.40 7.32 10.48
N GLN A 59 -8.35 7.56 11.39
CA GLN A 59 -8.14 7.46 12.85
C GLN A 59 -7.71 6.07 13.32
N SER A 60 -8.00 5.00 12.56
CA SER A 60 -7.64 3.62 12.93
C SER A 60 -6.34 3.15 12.29
N VAL A 61 -5.60 4.04 11.62
CA VAL A 61 -4.29 3.75 11.05
C VAL A 61 -3.26 3.79 12.17
N ASP A 62 -2.60 2.65 12.39
CA ASP A 62 -1.58 2.50 13.43
C ASP A 62 -0.20 2.92 12.90
N SER A 63 0.12 2.55 11.66
CA SER A 63 1.37 2.93 11.01
C SER A 63 1.27 2.90 9.49
N VAL A 64 2.19 3.63 8.85
CA VAL A 64 2.36 3.66 7.39
C VAL A 64 3.83 3.40 7.09
N GLU A 65 4.10 2.44 6.21
CA GLU A 65 5.45 2.06 5.80
C GLU A 65 5.64 2.23 4.30
N LEU A 66 6.73 2.89 3.92
CA LEU A 66 7.23 2.92 2.55
C LEU A 66 8.42 1.98 2.47
N VAL A 67 8.29 0.94 1.66
CA VAL A 67 9.30 -0.11 1.58
C VAL A 67 9.83 -0.19 0.16
N GLU A 68 11.15 -0.17 0.01
CA GLU A 68 11.85 -0.57 -1.21
C GLU A 68 12.58 -1.88 -0.92
N GLY A 69 12.27 -2.92 -1.69
CA GLY A 69 12.84 -4.23 -1.43
C GLY A 69 12.81 -5.18 -2.62
N ARG A 70 13.43 -6.34 -2.40
CA ARG A 70 13.42 -7.45 -3.36
C ARG A 70 12.22 -8.34 -3.10
N GLN A 71 11.76 -8.98 -4.15
CA GLN A 71 10.64 -9.91 -4.09
C GLN A 71 11.11 -11.28 -3.59
N TRP A 72 11.14 -11.46 -2.27
CA TRP A 72 11.63 -12.70 -1.64
C TRP A 72 10.94 -13.98 -2.12
N TRP A 73 9.69 -13.90 -2.56
CA TRP A 73 8.97 -15.05 -3.14
C TRP A 73 9.66 -15.61 -4.40
N LEU A 74 10.38 -14.78 -5.17
CA LEU A 74 11.16 -15.22 -6.33
C LEU A 74 12.31 -16.14 -5.93
N LEU A 75 12.95 -15.88 -4.78
CA LEU A 75 14.02 -16.72 -4.26
C LEU A 75 13.46 -18.03 -3.70
N TRP A 76 12.35 -17.96 -2.96
CA TRP A 76 11.65 -19.14 -2.46
C TRP A 76 11.17 -20.08 -3.56
N LEU A 77 10.72 -19.55 -4.71
CA LEU A 77 10.39 -20.36 -5.88
C LEU A 77 11.63 -20.76 -6.70
N GLY A 78 12.62 -19.89 -6.79
CA GLY A 78 13.81 -20.10 -7.62
C GLY A 78 14.68 -21.26 -7.14
N ILE A 79 14.91 -21.38 -5.83
CA ILE A 79 15.74 -22.45 -5.24
C ILE A 79 15.20 -23.87 -5.58
N PRO A 80 13.95 -24.22 -5.28
CA PRO A 80 13.43 -25.56 -5.59
C PRO A 80 13.33 -25.84 -7.09
N LEU A 81 13.23 -24.80 -7.93
CA LEU A 81 13.16 -24.91 -9.39
C LEU A 81 14.52 -24.89 -10.09
N LEU A 82 15.65 -24.88 -9.35
CA LEU A 82 17.00 -24.93 -9.94
C LEU A 82 17.23 -26.19 -10.78
N SER A 83 16.64 -27.32 -10.37
CA SER A 83 16.72 -28.60 -11.09
C SER A 83 15.89 -28.63 -12.38
N VAL A 84 14.96 -27.68 -12.56
CA VAL A 84 14.10 -27.60 -13.73
C VAL A 84 14.74 -26.64 -14.74
N VAL A 85 15.39 -27.20 -15.78
CA VAL A 85 15.90 -26.56 -17.01
C VAL A 85 16.01 -25.02 -16.92
N GLY A 86 16.94 -24.52 -16.10
CA GLY A 86 17.26 -23.09 -15.99
C GLY A 86 16.18 -22.16 -15.41
N ILE A 87 14.96 -22.63 -15.13
CA ILE A 87 13.86 -21.81 -14.60
C ILE A 87 14.23 -21.23 -13.24
N GLY A 88 14.78 -22.05 -12.35
CA GLY A 88 15.26 -21.57 -11.05
C GLY A 88 16.31 -20.49 -11.16
N LEU A 89 17.25 -20.62 -12.12
CA LEU A 89 18.27 -19.61 -12.37
C LEU A 89 17.65 -18.28 -12.84
N ILE A 90 16.67 -18.32 -13.75
CA ILE A 90 15.95 -17.13 -14.21
C ILE A 90 15.26 -16.42 -13.04
N LEU A 91 14.60 -17.17 -12.16
CA LEU A 91 13.92 -16.60 -10.99
C LEU A 91 14.90 -15.97 -9.98
N ILE A 92 16.05 -16.58 -9.77
CA ILE A 92 17.11 -16.05 -8.89
C ILE A 92 17.73 -14.78 -9.50
N ILE A 93 18.00 -14.75 -10.81
CA ILE A 93 18.46 -13.54 -11.51
C ILE A 93 17.40 -12.44 -11.39
N ALA A 94 16.13 -12.77 -11.61
CA ALA A 94 15.02 -11.83 -11.42
C ALA A 94 14.95 -11.29 -9.99
N PHE A 95 15.17 -12.11 -8.96
CA PHE A 95 15.25 -11.68 -7.57
C PHE A 95 16.35 -10.64 -7.33
N LEU A 96 17.53 -10.83 -7.95
CA LEU A 96 18.67 -9.94 -7.77
C LEU A 96 18.47 -8.58 -8.47
N LEU A 97 17.82 -8.59 -9.64
CA LEU A 97 17.65 -7.40 -10.48
C LEU A 97 16.37 -6.62 -10.20
N ILE A 98 15.28 -7.30 -9.87
CA ILE A 98 13.96 -6.67 -9.70
C ILE A 98 13.83 -6.17 -8.26
N LYS A 99 13.96 -4.85 -8.11
CA LYS A 99 13.48 -4.14 -6.92
C LYS A 99 12.05 -3.68 -7.14
N ARG A 100 11.26 -3.69 -6.08
CA ARG A 100 9.91 -3.15 -6.07
C ARG A 100 9.74 -2.21 -4.89
N ARG A 101 8.84 -1.25 -5.06
CA ARG A 101 8.42 -0.33 -4.01
C ARG A 101 6.97 -0.61 -3.66
N TRP A 102 6.66 -0.56 -2.38
CA TRP A 102 5.30 -0.71 -1.91
C TRP A 102 5.03 0.10 -0.66
N LEU A 103 3.78 0.55 -0.57
CA LEU A 103 3.21 1.24 0.57
C LEU A 103 2.40 0.24 1.37
N VAL A 104 2.64 0.16 2.67
CA VAL A 104 1.84 -0.63 3.61
C VAL A 104 1.16 0.33 4.57
N ILE A 105 -0.15 0.20 4.72
CA ILE A 105 -0.94 0.91 5.73
C ILE A 105 -1.47 -0.14 6.68
N TYR A 106 -0.98 -0.10 7.92
CA TYR A 106 -1.45 -0.95 9.00
C TYR A 106 -2.59 -0.24 9.70
N SER A 107 -3.71 -0.94 9.81
CA SER A 107 -4.88 -0.52 10.56
C SER A 107 -5.38 -1.71 11.37
N GLN A 108 -6.06 -1.43 12.46
CA GLN A 108 -6.55 -2.43 13.42
C GLN A 108 -7.27 -3.62 12.77
N ASN A 109 -8.00 -3.38 11.67
CA ASN A 109 -8.83 -4.39 11.01
C ASN A 109 -8.39 -4.73 9.58
N ALA A 110 -7.36 -4.06 9.05
CA ALA A 110 -6.95 -4.26 7.66
C ALA A 110 -5.49 -3.86 7.44
N VAL A 111 -4.79 -4.65 6.62
CA VAL A 111 -3.48 -4.27 6.06
C VAL A 111 -3.69 -3.96 4.59
N LEU A 112 -3.47 -2.70 4.22
CA LEU A 112 -3.57 -2.25 2.83
C LEU A 112 -2.16 -2.21 2.24
N ILE A 113 -1.95 -2.93 1.13
CA ILE A 113 -0.66 -2.98 0.46
C ILE A 113 -0.83 -2.55 -1.00
N LEU A 114 -0.03 -1.59 -1.42
CA LEU A 114 0.00 -1.10 -2.80
C LEU A 114 1.43 -1.06 -3.31
N PHE A 115 1.71 -1.83 -4.35
CA PHE A 115 2.96 -1.77 -5.10
C PHE A 115 2.87 -0.65 -6.14
N TYR A 116 3.75 0.34 -6.07
CA TYR A 116 3.76 1.50 -6.96
C TYR A 116 5.05 1.54 -7.79
N GLU A 117 5.04 2.31 -8.87
CA GLU A 117 6.19 2.50 -9.75
C GLU A 117 7.14 3.56 -9.17
N SER A 118 8.41 3.52 -9.60
CA SER A 118 9.44 4.41 -9.08
C SER A 118 9.09 5.90 -9.15
N ASP A 119 8.37 6.30 -10.20
CA ASP A 119 7.98 7.69 -10.43
C ASP A 119 6.93 8.19 -9.43
N ASP A 120 6.16 7.29 -8.82
CA ASP A 120 5.13 7.62 -7.83
C ASP A 120 5.69 7.70 -6.40
N THR A 121 7.01 7.63 -6.20
CA THR A 121 7.63 7.65 -4.85
C THR A 121 7.32 8.92 -4.07
N GLU A 122 7.39 10.08 -4.73
CA GLU A 122 7.07 11.36 -4.09
C GLU A 122 5.59 11.42 -3.70
N ARG A 123 4.70 10.96 -4.59
CA ARG A 123 3.26 10.87 -4.33
C ARG A 123 2.94 9.91 -3.19
N ALA A 124 3.60 8.76 -3.12
CA ALA A 124 3.44 7.81 -2.04
C ALA A 124 3.90 8.40 -0.69
N SER A 125 5.00 9.15 -0.70
CA SER A 125 5.48 9.89 0.48
C SER A 125 4.49 10.96 0.93
N GLN A 126 4.02 11.82 0.02
CA GLN A 126 3.01 12.84 0.32
C GLN A 126 1.71 12.22 0.84
N PHE A 127 1.23 11.15 0.20
CA PHE A 127 0.05 10.40 0.62
C PHE A 127 0.20 9.86 2.06
N SER A 128 1.36 9.30 2.39
CA SER A 128 1.65 8.80 3.74
C SER A 128 1.68 9.90 4.80
N GLN A 129 2.31 11.04 4.50
CA GLN A 129 2.38 12.18 5.41
C GLN A 129 0.99 12.73 5.70
N ILE A 130 0.14 12.85 4.68
CA ILE A 130 -1.22 13.36 4.83
C ILE A 130 -2.08 12.42 5.66
N ILE A 131 -1.95 11.11 5.48
CA ILE A 131 -2.62 10.13 6.34
C ILE A 131 -2.22 10.33 7.80
N LEU A 132 -0.91 10.41 8.07
CA LEU A 132 -0.41 10.52 9.44
C LEU A 132 -0.80 11.85 10.09
N ASP A 133 -0.75 12.95 9.35
CA ASP A 133 -1.13 14.27 9.86
C ASP A 133 -2.64 14.36 10.11
N GLN A 134 -3.47 13.80 9.23
CA GLN A 134 -4.91 13.70 9.46
C GLN A 134 -5.23 12.77 10.64
N ALA A 135 -4.55 11.63 10.76
CA ALA A 135 -4.73 10.73 11.92
C ALA A 135 -4.38 11.42 13.23
N ARG A 136 -3.29 12.21 13.26
CA ARG A 136 -2.91 13.02 14.43
C ARG A 136 -3.97 14.07 14.78
N GLN A 137 -4.51 14.78 13.79
CA GLN A 137 -5.55 15.78 14.02
C GLN A 137 -6.84 15.15 14.55
N LEU A 138 -7.21 13.98 14.03
CA LEU A 138 -8.42 13.27 14.47
C LEU A 138 -8.27 12.64 15.86
N ASN A 139 -7.07 12.18 16.21
CA ASN A 139 -6.79 11.53 17.49
C ASN A 139 -6.45 12.50 18.62
N ASN A 140 -6.08 13.75 18.31
CA ASN A 140 -5.90 14.81 19.29
C ASN A 140 -7.14 15.70 19.30
N PRO A 141 -8.11 15.50 20.22
CA PRO A 141 -9.20 16.45 20.36
C PRO A 141 -8.60 17.81 20.72
N SER A 142 -8.91 18.84 19.94
CA SER A 142 -8.60 20.22 20.28
C SER A 142 -8.94 20.45 21.76
N PRO A 143 -8.03 20.99 22.59
CA PRO A 143 -8.39 21.35 23.94
C PRO A 143 -9.55 22.32 23.81
N LEU A 144 -10.73 21.89 24.28
CA LEU A 144 -11.92 22.70 24.30
C LEU A 144 -11.51 24.05 24.87
N VAL A 145 -11.80 25.10 24.10
CA VAL A 145 -11.88 26.47 24.59
C VAL A 145 -12.65 26.38 25.90
N MET A 146 -11.94 26.45 27.04
CA MET A 146 -12.55 26.76 28.31
C MET A 146 -13.08 28.17 28.15
N ARG A 147 -14.34 28.27 27.70
CA ARG A 147 -15.12 29.49 27.82
C ARG A 147 -15.51 29.57 29.29
N ASP A 148 -14.67 30.29 30.02
CA ASP A 148 -15.08 30.95 31.26
C ASP A 148 -16.09 32.06 30.94
#